data_AF-A0A1F9VLJ1-F1
#
_entry.id   AF-A0A1F9VLJ1-F1
#
_cell.length_a   1.000
_cell.length_b   1.000
_cell.length_c   1.000
_cell.angle_alpha   90.00
_cell.angle_beta   90.00
_cell.angle_gamma   90.00
#
_symmetry.space_group_name_H-M   'P 1'
#
loop_
_entity.id
_entity.type
_entity.pdbx_description
1 polymer ?
#
loop_
_entity_poly.entity_id
_entity_poly.type
_entity_poly.pdbx_seq_one_letter_code
_entity_poly.pdbx_strand_id
1 'polypeptide(L)'
;MSSLTKYRKLSAITVFAVAFGYIESAVVVYLRELYYPNGFIVPFSIGFPFIRFGASPFLAAIPQKIMLIEVFREAATIILLGAAAFLAGKSFKERLAFFLWPFAVWDIFYYVFLRLTIGWPQSLNTPDVLFLIPVPWIAPVWMPLAGSAAMIAASATLLRKL
;
A
#
# COMPACT_ATOMS: atom_id res chain seq x y z
N MET A 1 22.45 -16.38 2.67
CA MET A 1 22.92 -15.25 3.55
C MET A 1 22.91 -15.72 4.99
N SER A 2 23.78 -15.27 5.90
CA SER A 2 23.70 -15.71 7.32
C SER A 2 22.35 -15.30 7.94
N SER A 3 21.84 -16.11 8.87
CA SER A 3 20.55 -15.88 9.54
C SER A 3 20.51 -14.52 10.25
N LEU A 4 21.57 -14.17 10.98
CA LEU A 4 21.70 -12.89 11.68
C LEU A 4 21.61 -11.69 10.71
N THR A 5 22.28 -11.75 9.56
CA THR A 5 22.23 -10.68 8.55
C THR A 5 20.83 -10.56 7.94
N LYS A 6 20.13 -11.69 7.76
CA LYS A 6 18.75 -11.71 7.26
C LYS A 6 17.78 -11.03 8.22
N TYR A 7 17.83 -11.35 9.51
CA TYR A 7 16.98 -10.73 10.53
C TYR A 7 17.25 -9.22 10.68
N ARG A 8 18.52 -8.80 10.63
CA ARG A 8 18.88 -7.37 10.66
C ARG A 8 18.31 -6.62 9.47
N LYS A 9 18.42 -7.17 8.25
CA LYS A 9 17.83 -6.57 7.04
C LYS A 9 16.32 -6.51 7.11
N LEU A 10 15.65 -7.60 7.50
CA LEU A 10 14.20 -7.64 7.69
C LEU A 10 13.74 -6.57 8.68
N SER A 11 14.43 -6.43 9.82
CA SER A 11 14.09 -5.43 10.83
C SER A 11 14.21 -4.01 10.26
N ALA A 12 15.33 -3.70 9.60
CA ALA A 12 15.55 -2.39 8.97
C ALA A 12 14.50 -2.08 7.88
N ILE A 13 14.19 -3.06 7.03
CA ILE A 13 13.18 -2.93 5.96
C ILE A 13 11.77 -2.78 6.53
N THR A 14 11.47 -3.43 7.65
CA THR A 14 10.19 -3.27 8.35
C THR A 14 10.05 -1.86 8.89
N VAL A 15 11.07 -1.33 9.56
CA VAL A 15 11.07 0.07 10.05
C VAL A 15 10.92 1.05 8.89
N PHE A 16 11.64 0.83 7.79
CA PHE A 16 11.49 1.60 6.56
C PHE A 16 10.05 1.58 6.04
N ALA A 17 9.45 0.39 5.90
CA ALA A 17 8.10 0.23 5.38
C ALA A 17 7.03 0.89 6.28
N VAL A 18 7.16 0.77 7.60
CA VAL A 18 6.29 1.44 8.57
C VAL A 18 6.40 2.96 8.43
N ALA A 19 7.63 3.51 8.43
CA ALA A 19 7.82 4.95 8.27
C ALA A 19 7.27 5.45 6.92
N PHE A 20 7.47 4.68 5.86
CA PHE A 20 6.94 4.99 4.55
C PHE A 20 5.41 4.93 4.49
N GLY A 21 4.79 3.98 5.22
CA GLY A 21 3.34 3.87 5.35
C GLY A 21 2.73 5.11 5.99
N TYR A 22 3.43 5.72 6.94
CA TYR A 22 3.01 6.99 7.52
C TYR A 22 3.06 8.14 6.51
N ILE A 23 4.16 8.30 5.77
CA ILE A 23 4.32 9.35 4.75
C ILE A 23 3.17 9.30 3.74
N GLU A 24 2.83 8.10 3.29
CA GLU A 24 1.76 7.83 2.33
C GLU A 24 0.38 8.15 2.91
N SER A 25 0.13 7.71 4.15
CA SER A 25 -1.10 8.05 4.86
C SER A 25 -1.25 9.56 5.05
N ALA A 26 -0.16 10.29 5.31
CA ALA A 26 -0.19 11.74 5.49
C ALA A 26 -0.58 12.47 4.20
N VAL A 27 -0.05 12.04 3.04
CA VAL A 27 -0.47 12.58 1.74
C VAL A 27 -1.97 12.35 1.53
N VAL A 28 -2.49 11.16 1.83
CA VAL A 28 -3.91 10.87 1.69
C VAL A 28 -4.77 11.69 2.65
N VAL A 29 -4.33 11.92 3.88
CA VAL A 29 -5.00 12.85 4.80
C VAL A 29 -5.07 14.24 4.17
N TYR A 30 -3.97 14.77 3.63
CA TYR A 30 -3.97 16.09 2.99
C TYR A 30 -4.90 16.15 1.77
N LEU A 31 -4.89 15.13 0.91
CA LEU A 31 -5.80 15.06 -0.24
C LEU A 31 -7.27 15.04 0.20
N ARG A 32 -7.59 14.32 1.29
CA ARG A 32 -8.95 14.26 1.83
C ARG A 32 -9.41 15.60 2.38
N GLU A 33 -8.56 16.27 3.16
CA GLU A 33 -8.85 17.62 3.68
C GLU A 33 -9.04 18.65 2.55
N LEU A 34 -8.22 18.58 1.49
CA LEU A 34 -8.27 19.55 0.39
C LEU A 34 -9.43 19.32 -0.58
N TYR A 35 -9.76 18.06 -0.91
CA TYR A 35 -10.68 17.74 -2.01
C TYR A 35 -11.96 17.04 -1.57
N TYR A 36 -12.04 16.56 -0.32
CA TYR A 36 -13.21 15.91 0.25
C TYR A 36 -13.59 16.50 1.62
N PRO A 37 -13.79 17.82 1.74
CA PRO A 37 -14.05 18.49 3.03
C PRO A 37 -15.37 18.03 3.70
N ASN A 38 -16.30 17.47 2.93
CA ASN A 38 -17.56 16.92 3.42
C ASN A 38 -17.45 15.43 3.80
N GLY A 39 -16.24 14.88 3.83
CA GLY A 39 -15.95 13.48 4.15
C GLY A 39 -15.61 12.64 2.91
N PHE A 40 -14.69 11.70 3.11
CA PHE A 40 -14.32 10.71 2.10
C PHE A 40 -15.31 9.55 2.12
N ILE A 41 -16.39 9.66 1.34
CA ILE A 41 -17.42 8.62 1.24
C ILE A 41 -17.45 8.09 -0.18
N VAL A 42 -16.91 6.90 -0.40
CA VAL A 42 -17.05 6.20 -1.67
C VAL A 42 -18.51 5.75 -1.80
N PRO A 43 -19.30 6.30 -2.73
CA PRO A 43 -20.76 6.29 -2.65
C PRO A 43 -21.42 4.98 -3.10
N PHE A 44 -20.68 3.87 -3.10
CA PHE A 44 -21.17 2.57 -3.55
C PHE A 44 -20.56 1.43 -2.75
N SER A 45 -21.41 0.48 -2.34
CA SER A 45 -20.95 -0.81 -1.84
C SER A 45 -20.36 -1.63 -2.98
N ILE A 46 -19.16 -2.18 -2.78
CA ILE A 46 -18.52 -3.06 -3.76
C ILE A 46 -18.92 -4.51 -3.47
N GLY A 47 -19.89 -5.00 -4.25
CA GLY A 47 -20.22 -6.42 -4.32
C GLY A 47 -19.28 -7.19 -5.24
N PHE A 48 -19.49 -8.51 -5.36
CA PHE A 48 -18.75 -9.37 -6.28
C PHE A 48 -18.72 -8.76 -7.70
N PRO A 49 -17.54 -8.59 -8.33
CA PRO A 49 -16.25 -9.25 -8.08
C PRO A 49 -15.33 -8.62 -6.99
N PHE A 50 -15.86 -7.86 -6.04
CA PHE A 50 -15.16 -7.26 -4.88
C PHE A 50 -14.03 -6.26 -5.21
N ILE A 51 -13.70 -6.10 -6.49
CA ILE A 51 -12.80 -5.08 -7.02
C ILE A 51 -13.40 -4.47 -8.28
N ARG A 52 -13.21 -3.16 -8.43
CA ARG A 52 -13.56 -2.42 -9.64
C ARG A 52 -12.34 -1.68 -10.14
N PHE A 53 -12.06 -1.82 -11.43
CA PHE A 53 -10.98 -1.15 -12.11
C PHE A 53 -11.52 -0.01 -12.97
N GLY A 54 -10.83 1.12 -12.99
CA GLY A 54 -11.12 2.23 -13.91
C GLY A 54 -11.62 3.50 -13.24
N ALA A 55 -11.98 4.47 -14.08
CA ALA A 55 -12.37 5.81 -13.62
C ALA A 55 -13.59 5.75 -12.70
N SER A 56 -13.52 6.50 -11.61
CA SER A 56 -14.63 6.68 -10.67
C SER A 56 -15.00 8.16 -10.61
N PRO A 57 -16.30 8.52 -10.74
CA PRO A 57 -16.74 9.90 -10.56
C PRO A 57 -16.30 10.50 -9.23
N PHE A 58 -16.09 9.65 -8.22
CA PHE A 58 -15.58 10.06 -6.91
C PHE A 58 -14.21 10.76 -7.02
N LEU A 59 -13.31 10.26 -7.88
CA LEU A 59 -11.97 10.84 -8.07
C LEU A 59 -12.00 12.16 -8.85
N ALA A 60 -13.13 12.54 -9.45
CA ALA A 60 -13.27 13.78 -10.21
C ALA A 60 -13.17 15.05 -9.34
N ALA A 61 -13.30 14.91 -8.01
CA ALA A 61 -13.07 16.01 -7.07
C ALA A 61 -11.61 16.48 -7.04
N ILE A 62 -10.66 15.61 -7.40
CA ILE A 62 -9.24 15.95 -7.45
C ILE A 62 -8.89 16.47 -8.86
N PRO A 63 -8.27 17.65 -9.00
CA PRO A 63 -7.85 18.18 -10.28
C PRO A 63 -6.94 17.20 -11.03
N GLN A 64 -7.11 17.08 -12.36
CA GLN A 64 -6.35 16.12 -13.19
C GLN A 64 -4.83 16.25 -13.03
N LYS A 65 -4.31 17.48 -12.88
CA LYS A 65 -2.88 17.74 -12.64
C LYS A 65 -2.40 17.09 -11.34
N ILE A 66 -3.20 17.14 -10.28
CA ILE A 66 -2.86 16.55 -8.98
C ILE A 66 -3.00 15.03 -9.05
N MET A 67 -4.04 14.51 -9.71
CA MET A 67 -4.17 13.07 -9.98
C MET A 67 -2.95 12.49 -10.72
N LEU A 68 -2.41 13.22 -11.70
CA LEU A 68 -1.21 12.79 -12.42
C LEU A 68 0.03 12.76 -11.50
N ILE A 69 0.17 13.75 -10.61
CA ILE A 69 1.24 13.76 -9.60
C ILE A 69 1.11 12.53 -8.69
N GLU A 70 -0.11 12.20 -8.24
CA GLU A 70 -0.34 11.02 -7.40
C GLU A 70 -0.01 9.71 -8.10
N VAL A 71 -0.32 9.59 -9.41
CA VAL A 71 0.13 8.44 -10.21
C VAL A 71 1.65 8.34 -10.23
N PHE A 72 2.38 9.44 -10.49
CA PHE A 72 3.85 9.39 -10.46
C PHE A 72 4.40 9.12 -9.05
N ARG A 73 3.71 9.58 -8.02
CA ARG A 73 4.06 9.34 -6.62
C ARG A 73 3.94 7.86 -6.27
N GLU A 74 2.86 7.20 -6.65
CA GLU A 74 2.71 5.74 -6.51
C GLU A 74 3.75 4.95 -7.31
N ALA A 75 4.09 5.40 -8.52
CA ALA A 75 5.17 4.79 -9.31
C ALA A 75 6.52 4.92 -8.59
N ALA A 76 6.80 6.10 -8.00
CA ALA A 76 8.00 6.33 -7.21
C ALA A 76 8.05 5.40 -5.98
N THR A 77 6.91 5.14 -5.34
CA THR A 77 6.79 4.18 -4.23
C THR A 77 7.16 2.76 -4.64
N ILE A 78 6.64 2.28 -5.77
CA ILE A 78 7.02 0.96 -6.30
C ILE A 78 8.53 0.91 -6.59
N ILE A 79 9.10 1.97 -7.17
CA ILE A 79 10.53 2.07 -7.46
C ILE A 79 11.35 2.03 -6.16
N LEU A 80 10.95 2.75 -5.12
CA LEU A 80 11.63 2.75 -3.81
C LEU A 80 11.61 1.36 -3.18
N LEU A 81 10.45 0.69 -3.18
CA LEU A 81 10.32 -0.69 -2.68
C LEU A 81 11.19 -1.66 -3.50
N GLY A 82 11.20 -1.53 -4.83
CA GLY A 82 12.04 -2.30 -5.74
C GLY A 82 13.53 -2.09 -5.50
N ALA A 83 13.95 -0.85 -5.28
CA ALA A 83 15.34 -0.50 -4.96
C ALA A 83 15.77 -1.08 -3.61
N ALA A 84 14.94 -0.93 -2.58
CA ALA A 84 15.19 -1.52 -1.26
C ALA A 84 15.34 -3.06 -1.36
N ALA A 85 14.45 -3.71 -2.12
CA ALA A 85 14.50 -5.14 -2.37
C ALA A 85 15.77 -5.58 -3.11
N PHE A 86 16.18 -4.82 -4.13
CA PHE A 86 17.39 -5.07 -4.91
C PHE A 86 18.67 -4.97 -4.05
N LEU A 87 18.74 -3.96 -3.18
CA LEU A 87 19.86 -3.78 -2.24
C LEU A 87 19.89 -4.84 -1.14
N ALA A 88 18.72 -5.31 -0.71
CA ALA A 88 18.59 -6.29 0.36
C ALA A 88 18.92 -7.73 -0.09
N GLY A 89 18.45 -8.14 -1.27
CA GLY A 89 18.55 -9.52 -1.76
C GLY A 89 19.73 -9.77 -2.71
N LYS A 90 20.39 -10.92 -2.55
CA LYS A 90 21.50 -11.37 -3.40
C LYS A 90 21.06 -12.20 -4.62
N SER A 91 19.93 -12.90 -4.52
CA SER A 91 19.35 -13.69 -5.61
C SER A 91 17.96 -13.16 -5.99
N PHE A 92 17.43 -13.58 -7.14
CA PHE A 92 16.08 -13.19 -7.55
C PHE A 92 15.02 -13.56 -6.50
N LYS A 93 15.11 -14.76 -5.90
CA LYS A 93 14.17 -15.19 -4.85
C LYS A 93 14.29 -14.36 -3.58
N GLU A 94 15.52 -14.01 -3.16
CA GLU A 94 15.72 -13.11 -2.02
C GLU A 94 15.16 -11.72 -2.31
N ARG A 95 15.42 -11.17 -3.51
CA ARG A 95 14.92 -9.84 -3.91
C ARG A 95 13.40 -9.84 -3.98
N LEU A 96 12.77 -10.87 -4.55
CA LEU A 96 11.32 -11.00 -4.54
C LEU A 96 10.77 -11.01 -3.11
N ALA A 97 11.37 -11.81 -2.20
CA ALA A 97 10.93 -11.84 -0.81
C ALA A 97 11.09 -10.47 -0.10
N PHE A 98 12.21 -9.79 -0.34
CA PHE A 98 12.48 -8.45 0.18
C PHE A 98 11.68 -7.33 -0.51
N PHE A 99 11.00 -7.62 -1.63
CA PHE A 99 10.00 -6.73 -2.23
C PHE A 99 8.63 -6.95 -1.60
N LEU A 100 8.21 -8.22 -1.51
CA LEU A 100 6.90 -8.60 -0.97
C LEU A 100 6.72 -8.19 0.49
N TRP A 101 7.77 -8.30 1.30
CA TRP A 101 7.71 -7.99 2.72
C TRP A 101 7.41 -6.51 3.01
N PRO A 102 8.24 -5.53 2.59
CA PRO A 102 7.96 -4.13 2.85
C PRO A 102 6.71 -3.65 2.14
N PHE A 103 6.36 -4.16 0.95
CA PHE A 103 5.11 -3.80 0.28
C PHE A 103 3.90 -4.11 1.17
N ALA A 104 3.85 -5.32 1.73
CA ALA A 104 2.75 -5.73 2.60
C ALA A 104 2.74 -4.99 3.95
N VAL A 105 3.92 -4.78 4.55
CA VAL A 105 4.02 -4.04 5.81
C VAL A 105 3.58 -2.58 5.60
N TRP A 106 4.04 -1.95 4.52
CA TRP A 106 3.65 -0.60 4.14
C TRP A 106 2.14 -0.46 4.01
N ASP A 107 1.51 -1.35 3.24
CA ASP A 107 0.07 -1.34 2.97
C ASP A 107 -0.77 -1.52 4.25
N ILE A 108 -0.37 -2.44 5.14
CA ILE A 108 -1.03 -2.61 6.44
C ILE A 108 -0.90 -1.35 7.30
N PHE A 109 0.32 -0.81 7.41
CA PHE A 109 0.57 0.33 8.29
C PHE A 109 -0.02 1.63 7.76
N TYR A 110 -0.16 1.78 6.44
CA TYR A 110 -0.94 2.86 5.82
C TYR A 110 -2.35 2.92 6.43
N TYR A 111 -3.05 1.79 6.51
CA TYR A 111 -4.37 1.72 7.13
C TYR A 111 -4.35 1.91 8.65
N VAL A 112 -3.31 1.43 9.34
CA VAL A 112 -3.15 1.69 10.78
C VAL A 112 -3.04 3.19 11.03
N PHE A 113 -2.21 3.91 10.28
CA PHE A 113 -2.04 5.34 10.46
C PHE A 113 -3.30 6.12 10.09
N LEU A 114 -3.98 5.78 8.99
CA LEU A 114 -5.28 6.39 8.67
C LEU A 114 -6.31 6.19 9.78
N ARG A 115 -6.29 5.04 10.46
CA ARG A 115 -7.22 4.75 11.56
C ARG A 115 -6.89 5.59 12.80
N LEU A 116 -5.60 5.80 13.06
CA LEU A 116 -5.13 6.60 14.19
C LEU A 116 -5.32 8.11 13.96
N THR A 117 -5.20 8.60 12.72
CA THR A 117 -5.24 10.04 12.43
C THR A 117 -6.64 10.54 12.15
N ILE A 118 -7.39 9.86 11.28
CA ILE A 118 -8.71 10.30 10.79
C ILE A 118 -9.82 9.26 11.01
N GLY A 119 -9.55 8.22 11.80
CA GLY A 119 -10.53 7.18 12.10
C GLY A 119 -10.89 6.27 10.92
N TRP A 120 -10.15 6.32 9.81
CA TRP A 120 -10.44 5.54 8.60
C TRP A 120 -9.62 4.24 8.51
N PRO A 121 -10.18 3.12 8.06
CA PRO A 121 -11.56 2.91 7.67
C PRO A 121 -12.47 2.70 8.87
N GLN A 122 -13.78 2.86 8.67
CA GLN A 122 -14.78 2.57 9.72
C GLN A 122 -14.99 1.06 9.92
N SER A 123 -14.80 0.27 8.86
CA SER A 123 -14.87 -1.18 8.89
C SER A 123 -13.99 -1.78 7.81
N LEU A 124 -13.73 -3.09 7.88
CA LEU A 124 -13.01 -3.80 6.81
C LEU A 124 -13.77 -3.83 5.47
N ASN A 125 -15.10 -3.61 5.48
CA ASN A 125 -15.92 -3.54 4.27
C ASN A 125 -16.01 -2.14 3.67
N THR A 126 -15.39 -1.13 4.30
CA THR A 126 -15.37 0.22 3.78
C THR A 126 -14.66 0.23 2.42
N PRO A 127 -15.28 0.71 1.33
CA PRO A 127 -14.63 0.82 0.04
C PRO A 127 -13.54 1.90 0.07
N ASP A 128 -12.43 1.63 -0.59
CA ASP A 128 -11.29 2.53 -0.67
C ASP A 128 -10.65 2.48 -2.06
N VAL A 129 -9.85 3.50 -2.37
CA VAL A 129 -9.03 3.56 -3.59
C VAL A 129 -7.66 3.01 -3.23
N LEU A 130 -7.38 1.78 -3.68
CA LEU A 130 -6.19 1.04 -3.28
C LEU A 130 -4.92 1.48 -4.00
N PHE A 131 -5.06 1.79 -5.29
CA PHE A 131 -3.97 2.14 -6.18
C PHE A 131 -4.53 2.86 -7.41
N LEU A 132 -3.76 3.73 -8.05
CA LEU A 132 -4.11 4.46 -9.27
C LEU A 132 -3.48 3.86 -10.53
N ILE A 133 -2.42 3.05 -10.40
CA ILE A 133 -1.72 2.42 -11.54
C ILE A 133 -2.20 0.96 -11.76
N PRO A 134 -2.34 0.48 -13.01
CA PRO A 134 -2.32 1.24 -14.27
C PRO A 134 -3.61 2.04 -14.48
N VAL A 135 -4.65 1.72 -13.72
CA VAL A 135 -5.94 2.41 -13.61
C VAL A 135 -6.36 2.36 -12.15
N PRO A 136 -7.31 3.17 -11.66
CA PRO A 136 -7.75 3.11 -10.28
C PRO A 136 -8.34 1.76 -9.88
N TRP A 137 -7.93 1.25 -8.72
CA TRP A 137 -8.38 0.02 -8.08
C TRP A 137 -9.26 0.41 -6.91
N ILE A 138 -10.54 0.04 -6.95
CA ILE A 138 -11.46 0.33 -5.87
C ILE A 138 -11.97 -0.99 -5.31
N ALA A 139 -11.75 -1.21 -4.02
CA ALA A 139 -12.17 -2.43 -3.32
C ALA A 139 -12.42 -2.13 -1.84
N PRO A 140 -13.09 -3.04 -1.12
CA PRO A 140 -13.14 -2.98 0.35
C PRO A 140 -11.75 -3.16 0.97
N VAL A 141 -11.48 -2.51 2.10
CA VAL A 141 -10.17 -2.55 2.79
C VAL A 141 -9.71 -3.96 3.18
N TRP A 142 -10.61 -4.94 3.38
CA TRP A 142 -10.16 -6.31 3.65
C TRP A 142 -9.35 -6.91 2.48
N MET A 143 -9.59 -6.47 1.24
CA MET A 143 -8.95 -7.03 0.05
C MET A 143 -7.44 -6.74 -0.01
N PRO A 144 -6.96 -5.49 0.11
CA PRO A 144 -5.51 -5.21 0.19
C PRO A 144 -4.89 -5.87 1.42
N LEU A 145 -5.57 -5.87 2.58
CA LEU A 145 -5.04 -6.51 3.79
C LEU A 145 -4.88 -8.03 3.65
N ALA A 146 -5.81 -8.70 2.96
CA ALA A 146 -5.69 -10.12 2.63
C ALA A 146 -4.54 -10.38 1.65
N GLY A 147 -4.37 -9.52 0.65
CA GLY A 147 -3.21 -9.54 -0.25
C GLY A 147 -1.89 -9.39 0.51
N SER A 148 -1.81 -8.42 1.41
CA SER A 148 -0.67 -8.17 2.28
C SER A 148 -0.35 -9.36 3.19
N ALA A 149 -1.37 -10.02 3.77
CA ALA A 149 -1.16 -11.25 4.53
C ALA A 149 -0.56 -12.38 3.68
N ALA A 150 -1.06 -12.56 2.45
CA ALA A 150 -0.52 -13.55 1.51
C ALA A 150 0.93 -13.24 1.10
N MET A 151 1.25 -11.96 0.86
CA MET A 151 2.60 -11.50 0.52
C MET A 151 3.60 -11.71 1.68
N ILE A 152 3.18 -11.45 2.93
CA ILE A 152 3.99 -11.75 4.13
C ILE A 152 4.28 -13.25 4.20
N ALA A 153 3.26 -14.10 4.02
CA ALA A 153 3.44 -15.55 4.03
C ALA A 153 4.39 -16.02 2.91
N ALA A 154 4.21 -15.52 1.69
CA ALA A 154 5.08 -15.82 0.55
C ALA A 154 6.53 -15.37 0.82
N SER A 155 6.74 -14.15 1.32
CA SER A 155 8.08 -13.67 1.68
C SER A 155 8.74 -14.53 2.76
N ALA A 156 8.02 -14.87 3.83
CA ALA A 156 8.53 -15.71 4.90
C ALA A 156 8.93 -17.10 4.40
N THR A 157 8.15 -17.72 3.50
CA THR A 157 8.50 -19.02 2.92
C THR A 157 9.71 -18.96 1.99
N LEU A 158 9.82 -17.91 1.16
CA LEU A 158 10.99 -17.70 0.29
C LEU A 158 12.26 -17.49 1.12
N LEU A 159 12.19 -16.70 2.20
CA LEU A 159 13.33 -16.45 3.06
C LEU A 159 13.71 -17.65 3.93
N ARG A 160 12.80 -18.59 4.23
CA ARG A 160 13.16 -19.83 4.94
C ARG A 160 13.93 -20.83 4.08
N LYS A 161 13.66 -20.85 2.77
CA LYS A 161 14.24 -21.82 1.81
C LYS A 161 15.61 -21.40 1.24
N LEU A 162 16.22 -20.33 1.76
CA LEU A 162 17.45 -19.67 1.27
C LEU A 162 18.45 -19.40 2.40
#